data_AF-A0A6M0AME9-F1
#
_entry.id   AF-A0A6M0AME9-F1
#
_cell.length_a   1.000
_cell.length_b   1.000
_cell.length_c   1.000
_cell.angle_alpha   90.00
_cell.angle_beta   90.00
_cell.angle_gamma   90.00
#
_symmetry.space_group_name_H-M   'P 1'
#
loop_
_entity.id
_entity.type
_entity.pdbx_description
1 polymer ?
#
loop_
_entity_poly.entity_id
_entity_poly.type
_entity_poly.pdbx_seq_one_letter_code
_entity_poly.pdbx_strand_id
1 'polypeptide(L)'
;MKTAPNFWQRQKWLVIYNALVDPRPAAEIAQHAGVSVGTVHRVISKYNRKGVEAIETQGKGGRRNCYLTWSEEKDFLATFFKKAAKGQIPTVKEIKLAFEKQVGQPVNKTTIYRLLDRHQWRKVVPRPSHPKAKQSEQSAFKKTFKKKLNNS
;
A
#
# COMPACT_ATOMS: atom_id res chain seq x y z
N MET A 1 -18.91 -18.75 12.21
CA MET A 1 -17.89 -17.82 12.77
C MET A 1 -16.54 -17.77 12.04
N LYS A 2 -16.20 -18.67 11.10
CA LYS A 2 -14.89 -18.68 10.41
C LYS A 2 -14.71 -17.61 9.30
N THR A 3 -15.77 -16.87 8.94
CA THR A 3 -15.80 -15.95 7.79
C THR A 3 -15.50 -14.49 8.11
N ALA A 4 -15.33 -14.09 9.38
CA ALA A 4 -15.05 -12.69 9.70
C ALA A 4 -13.58 -12.32 9.42
N PRO A 5 -13.31 -11.29 8.60
CA PRO A 5 -11.97 -10.94 8.13
C PRO A 5 -11.03 -10.42 9.23
N ASN A 6 -11.56 -9.99 10.38
CA ASN A 6 -10.77 -9.38 11.46
C ASN A 6 -11.01 -10.08 12.81
N PHE A 7 -9.94 -10.31 13.58
CA PHE A 7 -9.98 -10.79 14.96
C PHE A 7 -10.98 -10.02 15.84
N TRP A 8 -10.95 -8.69 15.76
CA TRP A 8 -11.86 -7.83 16.53
C TRP A 8 -13.33 -7.98 16.13
N GLN A 9 -13.62 -8.33 14.87
CA GLN A 9 -14.99 -8.62 14.45
C GLN A 9 -15.48 -9.95 15.04
N ARG A 10 -14.61 -10.97 15.08
CA ARG A 10 -14.94 -12.27 15.71
C ARG A 10 -15.23 -12.11 17.20
N GLN A 11 -14.39 -11.39 17.93
CA GLN A 11 -14.63 -11.14 19.36
C GLN A 11 -15.94 -10.41 19.61
N LYS A 12 -16.26 -9.38 18.81
CA LYS A 12 -17.55 -8.67 18.92
C LYS A 12 -18.73 -9.59 18.65
N TRP A 13 -18.65 -10.43 17.62
CA TRP A 13 -19.69 -11.42 17.33
C TRP A 13 -19.84 -12.45 18.44
N LEU A 14 -18.75 -12.86 19.08
CA LEU A 14 -18.80 -13.76 20.24
C LEU A 14 -19.55 -13.10 21.41
N VAL A 15 -19.29 -11.82 21.69
CA VAL A 15 -20.03 -11.06 22.70
C VAL A 15 -21.52 -10.99 22.37
N ILE A 16 -21.88 -10.66 21.12
CA ILE A 16 -23.29 -10.57 20.70
C ILE A 16 -23.99 -11.93 20.73
N TYR A 17 -23.31 -13.00 20.31
CA TYR A 17 -23.86 -14.35 20.35
C TYR A 17 -24.19 -14.76 21.79
N ASN A 18 -23.27 -14.55 22.73
CA ASN A 18 -23.55 -14.82 24.15
C ASN A 18 -24.71 -13.95 24.65
N ALA A 19 -24.74 -12.66 24.33
CA ALA A 19 -25.82 -11.77 24.78
C ALA A 19 -27.21 -12.14 24.23
N LEU A 20 -27.31 -12.77 23.05
CA LEU A 20 -28.58 -13.11 22.40
C LEU A 20 -29.05 -14.55 22.64
N VAL A 21 -28.13 -15.52 22.60
CA VAL A 21 -28.45 -16.96 22.63
C VAL A 21 -28.39 -17.52 24.04
N ASP A 22 -27.52 -16.97 24.88
CA ASP A 22 -27.32 -17.44 26.26
C ASP A 22 -27.03 -16.24 27.19
N PRO A 23 -28.08 -15.46 27.54
CA PRO A 23 -27.92 -14.21 28.27
C PRO A 23 -27.31 -14.43 29.65
N ARG A 24 -26.10 -13.92 29.84
CA ARG A 24 -25.33 -14.00 31.09
C ARG A 24 -24.91 -12.61 31.57
N PRO A 25 -24.51 -12.46 32.83
CA PRO A 25 -23.91 -11.21 33.31
C PRO A 25 -22.72 -10.79 32.44
N ALA A 26 -22.56 -9.48 32.23
CA ALA A 26 -21.51 -8.94 31.36
C ALA A 26 -20.08 -9.34 31.81
N ALA A 27 -19.90 -9.64 33.10
CA ALA A 27 -18.65 -10.15 33.66
C ALA A 27 -18.28 -11.54 33.14
N GLU A 28 -19.24 -12.45 33.05
CA GLU A 28 -19.02 -13.81 32.54
C GLU A 28 -18.77 -13.80 31.03
N ILE A 29 -19.55 -12.98 30.30
CA ILE A 29 -19.34 -12.79 28.85
C ILE A 29 -17.93 -12.21 28.59
N ALA A 30 -17.48 -11.27 29.42
CA ALA A 30 -16.15 -10.69 29.34
C ALA A 30 -15.05 -11.74 29.54
N GLN A 31 -15.17 -12.57 30.57
CA GLN A 31 -14.23 -13.66 30.86
C GLN A 31 -14.16 -14.68 29.71
N HIS A 32 -15.31 -15.10 29.19
CA HIS A 32 -15.39 -16.08 28.10
C HIS A 32 -14.92 -15.54 26.75
N ALA A 33 -15.18 -14.25 26.47
CA ALA A 33 -14.78 -13.63 25.20
C ALA A 33 -13.35 -13.04 25.23
N GLY A 34 -12.68 -13.04 26.39
CA GLY A 34 -11.34 -12.48 26.58
C GLY A 34 -11.32 -10.96 26.34
N VAL A 35 -12.33 -10.24 26.84
CA VAL A 35 -12.46 -8.78 26.73
C VAL A 35 -12.82 -8.16 28.07
N SER A 36 -12.77 -6.83 28.18
CA SER A 36 -13.24 -6.14 29.39
C SER A 36 -14.78 -6.02 29.43
N VAL A 37 -15.34 -5.92 30.64
CA VAL A 37 -16.79 -5.67 30.86
C VAL A 37 -17.26 -4.40 30.12
N GLY A 38 -16.46 -3.33 30.16
CA GLY A 38 -16.75 -2.11 29.40
C GLY A 38 -16.80 -2.33 27.88
N THR A 39 -16.02 -3.28 27.36
CA THR A 39 -16.09 -3.67 25.94
C THR A 39 -17.39 -4.40 25.64
N VAL A 40 -17.83 -5.30 26.52
CA VAL A 40 -19.12 -6.00 26.40
C VAL A 40 -20.26 -5.00 26.28
N HIS A 41 -20.40 -4.09 27.24
CA HIS A 41 -21.44 -3.05 27.22
C HIS A 41 -21.38 -2.17 25.97
N ARG A 42 -20.17 -1.76 25.56
CA ARG A 42 -19.99 -0.94 24.36
C ARG A 42 -20.42 -1.69 23.10
N VAL A 43 -20.08 -2.97 22.98
CA VAL A 43 -20.43 -3.80 21.82
C VAL A 43 -21.93 -4.01 21.75
N ILE A 44 -22.56 -4.41 22.86
CA ILE A 44 -24.02 -4.58 22.96
C ILE A 44 -24.75 -3.27 22.66
N SER A 45 -24.35 -2.17 23.30
CA SER A 45 -24.95 -0.84 23.04
C SER A 45 -24.82 -0.40 21.59
N LYS A 46 -23.69 -0.69 20.94
CA LYS A 46 -23.46 -0.33 19.54
C LYS A 46 -24.31 -1.20 18.61
N TYR A 47 -24.43 -2.48 18.91
CA TYR A 47 -25.30 -3.43 18.19
C TYR A 47 -26.77 -3.03 18.31
N ASN A 48 -27.25 -2.75 19.52
CA ASN A 48 -28.65 -2.35 19.72
C ASN A 48 -29.03 -1.07 18.97
N ARG A 49 -28.05 -0.17 18.70
CA ARG A 49 -28.29 1.08 17.97
C ARG A 49 -28.17 0.97 16.45
N LYS A 50 -27.36 0.04 15.92
CA LYS A 50 -26.94 0.03 14.51
C LYS A 50 -26.93 -1.37 13.87
N GLY A 51 -27.39 -2.37 14.61
CA GLY A 51 -27.42 -3.78 14.19
C GLY A 51 -26.07 -4.32 13.75
N VAL A 52 -26.11 -5.16 12.72
CA VAL A 52 -24.98 -5.90 12.17
C VAL A 52 -23.86 -4.98 11.65
N GLU A 53 -24.21 -3.85 11.03
CA GLU A 53 -23.26 -2.89 10.47
C GLU A 53 -22.26 -2.35 11.51
N ALA A 54 -22.68 -2.23 12.77
CA ALA A 54 -21.83 -1.79 13.86
C ALA A 54 -20.72 -2.79 14.22
N ILE A 55 -20.95 -4.07 13.97
CA ILE A 55 -20.02 -5.17 14.23
C ILE A 55 -19.08 -5.34 13.05
N GLU A 56 -19.63 -5.30 11.84
CA GLU A 56 -18.90 -5.48 10.58
C GLU A 56 -18.12 -4.25 10.13
N THR A 57 -18.28 -3.10 10.81
CA THR A 57 -17.49 -1.90 10.53
C THR A 57 -15.99 -2.26 10.46
N GLN A 58 -15.33 -1.79 9.39
CA GLN A 58 -13.88 -1.95 9.24
C GLN A 58 -13.16 -1.46 10.51
N GLY A 59 -12.25 -2.28 11.01
CA GLY A 59 -11.53 -2.03 12.26
C GLY A 59 -10.61 -0.81 12.22
N LYS A 60 -9.83 -0.63 13.29
CA LYS A 60 -8.76 0.37 13.32
C LYS A 60 -7.69 0.06 12.25
N GLY A 61 -7.09 1.10 11.68
CA GLY A 61 -6.10 0.99 10.59
C GLY A 61 -6.71 1.06 9.18
N GLY A 62 -5.85 1.11 8.17
CA GLY A 62 -6.25 1.33 6.79
C GLY A 62 -5.97 2.75 6.29
N ARG A 63 -6.29 2.99 5.03
CA ARG A 63 -5.94 4.21 4.28
C ARG A 63 -6.95 5.33 4.58
N ARG A 64 -6.87 5.90 5.79
CA ARG A 64 -7.74 7.02 6.23
C ARG A 64 -7.12 8.40 6.02
N ASN A 65 -5.80 8.49 6.14
CA ASN A 65 -5.05 9.74 5.95
C ASN A 65 -4.22 9.63 4.67
N CYS A 66 -4.86 9.75 3.51
CA CYS A 66 -4.21 9.71 2.21
C CYS A 66 -4.39 11.04 1.46
N TYR A 67 -3.33 11.48 0.78
CA TYR A 67 -3.35 12.70 -0.03
C TYR A 67 -4.25 12.56 -1.28
N LEU A 68 -4.29 11.36 -1.85
CA LEU A 68 -5.08 11.01 -3.04
C LEU A 68 -5.83 9.71 -2.76
N THR A 69 -6.90 9.40 -3.47
CA THR A 69 -7.54 8.08 -3.51
C THR A 69 -6.66 7.06 -4.23
N TRP A 70 -7.00 5.77 -4.16
CA TRP A 70 -6.24 4.74 -4.88
C TRP A 70 -6.30 4.94 -6.40
N SER A 71 -7.47 5.36 -6.92
CA SER A 71 -7.65 5.67 -8.34
C SER A 71 -6.80 6.87 -8.75
N GLU A 72 -6.87 7.96 -8.00
CA GLU A 72 -6.10 9.17 -8.30
C GLU A 72 -4.58 8.93 -8.27
N GLU A 73 -4.08 8.11 -7.33
CA GLU A 73 -2.67 7.71 -7.34
C GLU A 73 -2.32 6.91 -8.60
N LYS A 74 -3.19 5.99 -9.03
CA LYS A 74 -2.97 5.18 -10.24
C LYS A 74 -2.96 6.06 -11.48
N ASP A 75 -3.88 7.01 -11.58
CA ASP A 75 -3.99 7.94 -12.71
C ASP A 75 -2.78 8.88 -12.76
N PHE A 76 -2.36 9.39 -11.60
CA PHE A 76 -1.13 10.17 -11.46
C PHE A 76 0.09 9.40 -11.99
N LEU A 77 0.30 8.18 -11.49
CA LEU A 77 1.44 7.33 -11.87
C LEU A 77 1.38 6.87 -13.33
N ALA A 78 0.20 6.68 -13.91
CA ALA A 78 0.02 6.28 -15.31
C ALA A 78 0.71 7.26 -16.28
N THR A 79 0.69 8.56 -15.96
CA THR A 79 1.38 9.60 -16.73
C THR A 79 2.89 9.38 -16.79
N PHE A 80 3.47 8.90 -15.69
CA PHE A 80 4.90 8.61 -15.59
C PHE A 80 5.25 7.25 -16.21
N PHE A 81 4.37 6.25 -16.11
CA PHE A 81 4.56 4.97 -16.80
C PHE A 81 4.61 5.14 -18.32
N LYS A 82 3.75 5.99 -18.90
CA LYS A 82 3.77 6.31 -20.33
C LYS A 82 5.08 6.96 -20.77
N LYS A 83 5.69 7.80 -19.93
CA LYS A 83 6.99 8.43 -20.20
C LYS A 83 8.14 7.44 -20.07
N ALA A 84 8.13 6.61 -19.02
CA ALA A 84 9.13 5.58 -18.79
C ALA A 84 9.16 4.54 -19.93
N ALA A 85 8.00 4.17 -20.47
CA ALA A 85 7.90 3.28 -21.63
C ALA A 85 8.59 3.85 -22.89
N LYS A 86 8.70 5.17 -23.01
CA LYS A 86 9.41 5.87 -24.09
C LYS A 86 10.89 6.10 -23.80
N GLY A 87 11.45 5.46 -22.75
CA GLY A 87 12.84 5.60 -22.34
C GLY A 87 13.15 6.81 -21.45
N GLN A 88 12.14 7.63 -21.12
CA GLN A 88 12.30 8.77 -20.21
C GLN A 88 11.94 8.34 -18.79
N ILE A 89 12.92 7.84 -18.02
CA ILE A 89 12.68 7.43 -16.63
C ILE A 89 12.64 8.69 -15.75
N PRO A 90 11.47 9.08 -15.22
CA PRO A 90 11.37 10.27 -14.39
C PRO A 90 12.08 10.04 -13.06
N THR A 91 12.78 11.07 -12.58
CA THR A 91 13.49 10.99 -11.29
C THR A 91 12.48 11.12 -10.14
N VAL A 92 12.75 10.50 -8.99
CA VAL A 92 11.92 10.64 -7.77
C VAL A 92 11.66 12.11 -7.39
N LYS A 93 12.62 13.01 -7.68
CA LYS A 93 12.47 14.46 -7.48
C LYS A 93 11.37 15.07 -8.37
N GLU A 94 11.28 14.65 -9.64
CA GLU A 94 10.27 15.14 -10.58
C GLU A 94 8.87 14.64 -10.19
N ILE A 95 8.78 13.37 -9.79
CA ILE A 95 7.54 12.79 -9.28
C ILE A 95 7.09 13.53 -8.03
N LYS A 96 8.01 13.84 -7.10
CA LYS A 96 7.72 14.64 -5.92
C LYS A 96 7.12 16.00 -6.28
N LEU A 97 7.78 16.75 -7.18
CA LEU A 97 7.33 18.08 -7.57
C LEU A 97 5.93 18.05 -8.21
N ALA A 98 5.69 17.08 -9.09
CA ALA A 98 4.38 16.90 -9.71
C ALA A 98 3.30 16.49 -8.68
N PHE A 99 3.65 15.64 -7.71
CA PHE A 99 2.75 15.23 -6.64
C PHE A 99 2.39 16.41 -5.73
N GLU A 100 3.37 17.23 -5.34
CA GLU A 100 3.15 18.45 -4.54
C GLU A 100 2.25 19.44 -5.26
N LYS A 101 2.41 19.57 -6.60
CA LYS A 101 1.53 20.41 -7.42
C LYS A 101 0.09 19.90 -7.46
N GLN A 102 -0.11 18.59 -7.48
CA GLN A 102 -1.46 17.99 -7.50
C GLN A 102 -2.16 18.10 -6.14
N VAL A 103 -1.42 17.90 -5.05
CA VAL A 103 -1.97 17.87 -3.69
C VAL A 103 -2.02 19.27 -3.05
N GLY A 104 -1.27 20.24 -3.59
CA GLY A 104 -1.26 21.63 -3.14
C GLY A 104 -0.45 21.88 -1.86
N GLN A 105 0.38 20.92 -1.43
CA GLN A 105 1.21 21.06 -0.23
C GLN A 105 2.53 20.29 -0.37
N PRO A 106 3.59 20.71 0.34
CA PRO A 106 4.85 19.98 0.36
C PRO A 106 4.68 18.60 1.01
N VAL A 107 5.38 17.60 0.47
CA VAL A 107 5.39 16.24 0.99
C VAL A 107 6.79 15.73 1.25
N ASN A 108 6.93 14.80 2.19
CA ASN A 108 8.22 14.16 2.43
C ASN A 108 8.59 13.24 1.25
N LYS A 109 9.89 13.14 0.93
CA LYS A 109 10.41 12.23 -0.08
C LYS A 109 10.02 10.76 0.19
N THR A 110 9.89 10.36 1.46
CA THR A 110 9.41 9.02 1.86
C THR A 110 7.98 8.75 1.42
N THR A 111 7.11 9.77 1.35
CA THR A 111 5.75 9.64 0.81
C THR A 111 5.78 9.14 -0.62
N ILE A 112 6.69 9.69 -1.43
CA ILE A 112 6.88 9.28 -2.82
C ILE A 112 7.43 7.85 -2.88
N TYR A 113 8.45 7.50 -2.10
CA TYR A 113 8.93 6.11 -2.07
C TYR A 113 7.83 5.10 -1.68
N ARG A 114 7.02 5.39 -0.66
CA ARG A 114 5.90 4.53 -0.25
C ARG A 114 4.77 4.49 -1.28
N LEU A 115 4.58 5.57 -2.04
CA LEU A 115 3.64 5.63 -3.17
C LEU A 115 4.11 4.71 -4.29
N LEU A 116 5.38 4.79 -4.68
CA LEU A 116 5.95 3.95 -5.73
C LEU A 116 5.91 2.46 -5.33
N ASP A 117 6.31 2.15 -4.10
CA ASP A 117 6.37 0.79 -3.57
C ASP A 117 4.99 0.11 -3.54
N ARG A 118 3.95 0.79 -3.03
CA ARG A 118 2.59 0.21 -2.96
C ARG A 118 1.96 -0.02 -4.34
N HIS A 119 2.35 0.76 -5.35
CA HIS A 119 1.94 0.60 -6.74
C HIS A 119 2.89 -0.33 -7.53
N GLN A 120 3.75 -1.07 -6.80
CA GLN A 120 4.69 -2.05 -7.34
C GLN A 120 5.65 -1.48 -8.39
N TRP A 121 5.93 -0.18 -8.32
CA TRP A 121 6.86 0.44 -9.24
C TRP A 121 8.30 0.15 -8.80
N ARG A 122 8.88 -0.91 -9.36
CA ARG A 122 10.32 -1.18 -9.26
C ARG A 122 11.08 -0.33 -10.26
N LYS A 123 12.20 0.27 -9.80
CA LYS A 123 13.21 0.86 -10.69
C LYS A 123 13.70 -0.24 -11.64
N VAL A 124 13.28 -0.19 -12.90
CA VAL A 124 13.85 -1.04 -13.95
C VAL A 124 15.26 -0.51 -14.22
N VAL A 125 16.22 -1.01 -13.46
CA VAL A 125 17.64 -0.79 -13.76
C VAL A 125 17.94 -1.59 -15.03
N PRO A 126 18.54 -0.99 -16.08
CA PRO A 126 19.03 -1.75 -17.21
C PRO A 126 19.94 -2.86 -16.68
N ARG A 127 19.66 -4.12 -17.05
CA ARG A 127 20.50 -5.24 -16.65
C ARG A 127 21.92 -4.95 -17.20
N PRO A 128 22.98 -4.96 -16.36
CA PRO A 128 24.32 -4.55 -16.80
C PRO A 128 24.91 -5.35 -17.95
N SER A 129 24.37 -6.53 -18.23
CA SER A 129 24.83 -7.40 -19.31
C SER A 129 23.67 -8.15 -19.96
N HIS A 130 23.68 -8.16 -21.29
CA HIS A 130 22.81 -8.99 -22.11
C HIS A 130 23.47 -10.37 -22.28
N PRO A 131 22.79 -11.50 -22.03
CA PRO A 131 23.41 -12.83 -22.10
C PRO A 131 23.90 -13.24 -23.50
N LYS A 132 23.45 -12.55 -24.56
CA LYS A 132 24.00 -12.71 -25.93
C LYS A 132 25.05 -11.65 -26.33
N ALA A 133 25.59 -10.89 -25.37
CA ALA A 133 26.70 -9.99 -25.65
C ALA A 133 27.95 -10.83 -25.99
N LYS A 134 28.23 -10.99 -27.28
CA LYS A 134 29.48 -11.59 -27.77
C LYS A 134 30.63 -10.70 -27.34
N GLN A 135 31.40 -11.15 -26.35
CA GLN A 135 32.61 -10.48 -25.86
C GLN A 135 33.62 -10.18 -26.97
N SER A 136 33.63 -10.99 -28.04
CA SER A 136 34.49 -10.79 -29.21
C SER A 136 34.19 -9.49 -29.96
N GLU A 137 32.92 -9.12 -30.15
CA GLU A 137 32.52 -7.92 -30.91
C GLU A 137 32.79 -6.62 -30.12
N GLN A 138 32.69 -6.64 -28.78
CA GLN A 138 33.00 -5.48 -27.94
C GLN A 138 34.49 -5.15 -27.90
N SER A 139 35.36 -6.16 -28.02
CA SER A 139 36.81 -5.97 -28.06
C SER A 139 37.28 -5.30 -29.37
N ALA A 140 36.61 -5.56 -30.48
CA ALA A 140 36.90 -4.97 -31.78
C ALA A 140 36.57 -3.47 -31.81
N PHE A 141 35.41 -3.08 -31.26
CA PHE A 141 34.99 -1.67 -31.20
C PHE A 141 35.93 -0.80 -30.36
N LYS A 142 36.41 -1.32 -29.21
CA LYS A 142 37.38 -0.60 -28.36
C LYS A 142 38.74 -0.40 -29.04
N LYS A 143 39.14 -1.30 -29.94
CA LYS A 143 40.41 -1.18 -30.69
C LYS A 143 40.32 -0.19 -31.85
N THR A 144 39.16 -0.09 -32.52
CA THR A 144 38.98 0.88 -33.62
C THR A 144 38.79 2.32 -33.13
N PHE A 145 38.24 2.53 -31.93
CA PHE A 145 37.98 3.88 -31.41
C PHE A 145 39.27 4.65 -31.05
N LYS A 146 40.32 3.97 -30.59
CA LYS A 146 41.63 4.60 -30.32
C LYS A 146 42.39 5.01 -31.58
N LYS A 147 42.11 4.40 -32.74
CA LYS A 147 42.88 4.65 -33.97
C LYS A 147 42.45 5.94 -34.71
N LYS A 148 41.27 6.49 -34.41
CA LYS A 148 40.73 7.71 -35.05
C LYS A 148 41.14 9.03 -34.39
N LEU A 149 41.81 9.01 -33.23
CA LEU A 149 42.19 10.21 -32.48
C LEU A 149 43.65 10.67 -32.71
N ASN A 150 44.44 9.93 -33.50
CA ASN A 150 45.88 10.20 -33.69
C ASN A 150 46.28 10.57 -35.13
N ASN A 151 45.32 10.79 -36.05
CA ASN A 151 45.60 11.23 -37.43
C ASN A 151 44.77 12.48 -37.79
N SER A 152 45.06 13.62 -37.15
CA SER A 152 44.68 14.96 -37.62
C SER A 152 45.84 15.91 -37.41
#